data_AF-A0A7X9PAJ1-F1
#
_entry.id   AF-A0A7X9PAJ1-F1
#
_cell.length_a   1.000
_cell.length_b   1.000
_cell.length_c   1.000
_cell.angle_alpha   90.00
_cell.angle_beta   90.00
_cell.angle_gamma   90.00
#
_symmetry.space_group_name_H-M   'P 1'
#
loop_
_entity.id
_entity.type
_entity.pdbx_description
1 polymer ?
#
loop_
_entity_poly.entity_id
_entity_poly.type
_entity_poly.pdbx_seq_one_letter_code
_entity_poly.pdbx_strand_id
1 'polypeptide(L)'
;MKKILIVAAIISLFTGPLRADAWDEVLAAAGTSRADCRFRADDFSLVGTGELRLPLFDALISQPLSGPFHARVMRSGLLSASPKAGDLTMYAGRKIGIGTQLNLLGDPLKPYIEESTKPGALIQALQSVWKAGGSSMPDSERERLTTAIPLLPDDVARAAALLLNIELASLGWRNRGLEPVRKAGIDLKDAYSLLTGRTDTDSANYPRLQNLASAIDLKRLAVGGELTAAAADYIALTLGERKGTEAYSLTVDTPLGRVILNGSGNDTVDAKAANLLILDTGGNDQYASGAATISENHPVSVLVDLSGDDRYIADPGLESSDVAGFDGRKNTGAAPSFGAGVLGYGVLVDRRGNDVYRGLNLTQGSAVFGAGLLKDHEGDDTYDAYGSAQGSAEYGVGILHDEAGSDSYSCFCNAQGYAGPMGFGLLLDKGASPDTYTARDTPLDIPSAQTPEHNTSMAQG
;
A
#
# COMPACT_ATOMS: atom_id res chain seq x y z
N MET A 1 49.96 -18.43 19.47
CA MET A 1 48.56 -18.88 19.31
C MET A 1 47.66 -17.65 19.26
N LYS A 2 46.90 -17.50 18.17
CA LYS A 2 45.90 -16.43 17.96
C LYS A 2 44.77 -16.57 18.97
N LYS A 3 44.34 -15.48 19.62
CA LYS A 3 42.93 -15.26 19.98
C LYS A 3 42.57 -13.78 19.82
N ILE A 4 41.63 -13.57 18.91
CA ILE A 4 40.98 -12.32 18.53
C ILE A 4 40.08 -11.90 19.70
N LEU A 5 40.17 -10.65 20.15
CA LEU A 5 39.18 -10.04 21.04
C LEU A 5 38.30 -9.14 20.18
N ILE A 6 37.04 -9.54 20.01
CA ILE A 6 36.01 -8.74 19.34
C ILE A 6 35.60 -7.63 20.30
N VAL A 7 35.71 -6.38 19.84
CA VAL A 7 35.16 -5.20 20.50
C VAL A 7 33.64 -5.25 20.36
N ALA A 8 32.93 -5.50 21.45
CA ALA A 8 31.50 -5.30 21.51
C ALA A 8 31.22 -3.79 21.65
N ALA A 9 30.58 -3.21 20.64
CA ALA A 9 30.08 -1.84 20.69
C ALA A 9 29.01 -1.72 21.76
N ILE A 10 29.22 -0.80 22.69
CA ILE A 10 28.24 -0.35 23.68
C ILE A 10 27.19 0.45 22.92
N ILE A 11 26.01 -0.13 22.72
CA ILE A 11 24.82 0.62 22.35
C ILE A 11 24.18 1.07 23.67
N SER A 12 24.51 2.31 24.06
CA SER A 12 23.79 3.04 25.10
C SER A 12 22.41 3.41 24.55
N LEU A 13 21.41 2.56 24.78
CA LEU A 13 20.01 2.91 24.58
C LEU A 13 19.51 3.68 25.80
N PHE A 14 18.86 4.80 25.51
CA PHE A 14 18.41 5.84 26.42
C PHE A 14 17.69 5.31 27.67
N THR A 15 18.07 5.91 28.79
CA THR A 15 17.51 5.77 30.14
C THR A 15 16.14 6.45 30.24
N GLY A 16 15.07 5.69 30.04
CA GLY A 16 13.87 5.80 30.88
C GLY A 16 13.88 4.65 31.89
N PRO A 17 13.19 4.74 33.05
CA PRO A 17 13.04 3.56 33.89
C PRO A 17 12.40 2.47 33.04
N LEU A 18 13.06 1.30 32.95
CA LEU A 18 12.46 0.08 32.42
C LEU A 18 11.19 -0.13 33.25
N ARG A 19 10.05 0.32 32.71
CA ARG A 19 8.74 -0.01 33.27
C ARG A 19 8.73 -1.54 33.37
N ALA A 20 8.33 -2.07 34.53
CA ALA A 20 8.23 -3.51 34.70
C ALA A 20 7.41 -4.07 33.53
N ASP A 21 7.80 -5.22 32.99
CA ASP A 21 7.06 -5.81 31.89
C ASP A 21 5.62 -6.05 32.36
N ALA A 22 4.63 -5.72 31.53
CA ALA A 22 3.22 -5.82 31.90
C ALA A 22 2.85 -7.22 32.42
N TRP A 23 3.50 -8.27 31.91
CA TRP A 23 3.31 -9.62 32.45
C TRP A 23 3.86 -9.79 33.86
N ASP A 24 4.99 -9.17 34.20
CA ASP A 24 5.56 -9.30 35.54
C ASP A 24 4.64 -8.63 36.58
N GLU A 25 4.04 -7.48 36.23
CA GLU A 25 3.04 -6.81 37.08
C GLU A 25 1.79 -7.67 37.26
N VAL A 26 1.22 -8.19 36.18
CA VAL A 26 0.00 -9.03 36.21
C VAL A 26 0.23 -10.34 36.95
N LEU A 27 1.35 -11.03 36.68
CA LEU A 27 1.68 -12.30 37.33
C LEU A 27 1.97 -12.09 38.83
N ALA A 28 2.69 -11.03 39.20
CA ALA A 28 2.93 -10.70 40.60
C ALA A 28 1.63 -10.40 41.35
N ALA A 29 0.69 -9.68 40.73
CA ALA A 29 -0.64 -9.43 41.30
C ALA A 29 -1.44 -10.72 41.52
N ALA A 30 -1.22 -11.74 40.69
CA ALA A 30 -1.78 -13.07 40.86
C ALA A 30 -0.97 -13.98 41.81
N GLY A 31 0.08 -13.46 42.48
CA GLY A 31 0.91 -14.22 43.41
C GLY A 31 1.81 -15.26 42.73
N THR A 32 2.15 -15.06 41.46
CA THR A 32 2.92 -16.00 40.64
C THR A 32 4.03 -15.25 39.86
N SER A 33 4.83 -15.98 39.09
CA SER A 33 5.88 -15.43 38.25
C SER A 33 5.95 -16.14 36.89
N ARG A 34 6.71 -15.57 35.94
CA ARG A 34 6.99 -16.25 34.67
C ARG A 34 7.61 -17.62 34.85
N ALA A 35 8.39 -17.82 35.92
CA ALA A 35 9.05 -19.10 36.22
C ALA A 35 8.06 -20.18 36.66
N ASP A 36 6.84 -19.81 37.04
CA ASP A 36 5.77 -20.71 37.44
C ASP A 36 4.83 -21.05 36.26
N CYS A 37 4.82 -20.22 35.23
CA CYS A 37 4.07 -20.49 34.01
C CYS A 37 4.71 -21.63 33.20
N ARG A 38 3.88 -22.56 32.72
CA ARG A 38 4.29 -23.62 31.78
C ARG A 38 3.40 -23.54 30.56
N PHE A 39 4.02 -23.55 29.39
CA PHE A 39 3.31 -23.58 28.12
C PHE A 39 3.89 -24.70 27.27
N ARG A 40 3.02 -25.54 26.71
CA ARG A 40 3.40 -26.64 25.83
C ARG A 40 3.10 -26.21 24.40
N ALA A 41 4.09 -25.59 23.75
CA ALA A 41 3.93 -25.13 22.37
C ALA A 41 3.55 -26.27 21.42
N ASP A 42 4.01 -27.50 21.70
CA ASP A 42 3.68 -28.69 20.92
C ASP A 42 2.17 -29.02 20.95
N ASP A 43 1.44 -28.65 22.00
CA ASP A 43 0.00 -28.90 22.07
C ASP A 43 -0.75 -28.09 20.98
N PHE A 44 -0.17 -26.98 20.50
CA PHE A 44 -0.72 -26.21 19.36
C PHE A 44 -0.53 -26.92 18.02
N SER A 45 0.38 -27.88 17.92
CA SER A 45 0.49 -28.71 16.71
C SER A 45 -0.73 -29.61 16.49
N LEU A 46 -1.50 -29.89 17.56
CA LEU A 46 -2.73 -30.69 17.49
C LEU A 46 -3.92 -29.93 16.87
N VAL A 47 -3.85 -28.59 16.86
CA VAL A 47 -4.92 -27.69 16.39
C VAL A 47 -4.48 -26.79 15.23
N GLY A 48 -3.18 -26.63 14.97
CA GLY A 48 -2.66 -25.63 14.05
C GLY A 48 -1.56 -26.14 13.12
N THR A 49 -1.93 -26.80 12.03
CA THR A 49 -1.04 -27.06 10.89
C THR A 49 -1.71 -26.54 9.63
N GLY A 50 -1.27 -25.38 9.14
CA GLY A 50 -1.74 -24.80 7.88
C GLY A 50 -0.56 -24.29 7.06
N GLU A 51 -0.64 -24.44 5.74
CA GLU A 51 0.44 -24.06 4.81
C GLU A 51 0.75 -22.56 4.81
N LEU A 52 -0.18 -21.74 5.32
CA LEU A 52 -0.12 -20.27 5.35
C LEU A 52 0.16 -19.71 6.75
N ARG A 53 0.78 -20.51 7.62
CA ARG A 53 1.12 -20.12 8.99
C ARG A 53 2.26 -19.09 8.99
N LEU A 54 2.05 -17.97 9.68
CA LEU A 54 2.99 -16.84 9.67
C LEU A 54 4.22 -17.11 10.57
N PRO A 55 5.44 -16.68 10.16
CA PRO A 55 6.61 -16.75 11.02
C PRO A 55 6.45 -16.00 12.34
N LEU A 56 5.69 -14.89 12.33
CA LEU A 56 5.38 -14.13 13.54
C LEU A 56 4.48 -14.93 14.51
N PHE A 57 3.51 -15.69 13.99
CA PHE A 57 2.66 -16.53 14.80
C PHE A 57 3.47 -17.63 15.51
N ASP A 58 4.43 -18.24 14.81
CA ASP A 58 5.35 -19.22 15.40
C ASP A 58 6.20 -18.63 16.52
N ALA A 59 6.74 -17.43 16.31
CA ALA A 59 7.51 -16.73 17.33
C ALA A 59 6.66 -16.48 18.58
N LEU A 60 5.43 -15.99 18.43
CA LEU A 60 4.52 -15.67 19.54
C LEU A 60 4.06 -16.92 20.31
N ILE A 61 3.64 -17.98 19.61
CA ILE A 61 3.15 -19.20 20.26
C ILE A 61 4.30 -20.00 20.89
N SER A 62 5.51 -19.96 20.36
CA SER A 62 6.64 -20.67 20.97
C SER A 62 6.97 -20.16 22.38
N GLN A 63 6.73 -18.87 22.66
CA GLN A 63 7.00 -18.23 23.94
C GLN A 63 5.94 -17.14 24.24
N PRO A 64 4.70 -17.48 24.62
CA PRO A 64 3.59 -16.51 24.69
C PRO A 64 3.85 -15.28 25.58
N LEU A 65 4.64 -15.46 26.65
CA LEU A 65 5.00 -14.37 27.57
C LEU A 65 5.99 -13.36 26.96
N SER A 66 6.56 -13.61 25.77
CA SER A 66 7.38 -12.65 25.03
C SER A 66 6.56 -11.68 24.17
N GLY A 67 5.21 -11.77 24.19
CA GLY A 67 4.33 -10.88 23.43
C GLY A 67 4.68 -9.38 23.51
N PRO A 68 4.85 -8.80 24.72
CA PRO A 68 5.25 -7.40 24.87
C PRO A 68 6.61 -7.06 24.26
N PHE A 69 7.56 -7.99 24.28
CA PHE A 69 8.85 -7.85 23.61
C PHE A 69 8.67 -7.80 22.09
N HIS A 70 7.91 -8.74 21.51
CA HIS A 70 7.62 -8.77 20.08
C HIS A 70 6.87 -7.52 19.61
N ALA A 71 5.89 -7.04 20.38
CA ALA A 71 5.17 -5.81 20.10
C ALA A 71 6.12 -4.59 20.10
N ARG A 72 7.03 -4.50 21.09
CA ARG A 72 8.02 -3.41 21.15
C ARG A 72 9.00 -3.45 19.99
N VAL A 73 9.50 -4.64 19.62
CA VAL A 73 10.39 -4.84 18.46
C VAL A 73 9.66 -4.51 17.16
N MET A 74 8.39 -4.87 17.05
CA MET A 74 7.55 -4.55 15.89
C MET A 74 7.38 -3.04 15.76
N ARG A 75 6.89 -2.37 16.81
CA ARG A 75 6.72 -0.91 16.85
C ARG A 75 8.01 -0.19 16.51
N SER A 76 9.12 -0.54 17.16
CA SER A 76 10.41 0.13 16.94
C SER A 76 10.91 -0.07 15.51
N GLY A 77 10.71 -1.26 14.95
CA GLY A 77 11.09 -1.56 13.58
C GLY A 77 10.23 -0.82 12.55
N LEU A 78 8.91 -0.75 12.75
CA LEU A 78 7.99 0.03 11.91
C LEU A 78 8.37 1.51 11.93
N LEU A 79 8.55 2.11 13.12
CA LEU A 79 8.95 3.51 13.25
C LEU A 79 10.31 3.78 12.61
N SER A 80 11.27 2.86 12.74
CA SER A 80 12.59 3.00 12.10
C SER A 80 12.53 2.91 10.57
N ALA A 81 11.58 2.16 10.03
CA ALA A 81 11.38 1.98 8.59
C ALA A 81 10.49 3.08 7.98
N SER A 82 9.59 3.69 8.77
CA SER A 82 8.61 4.68 8.34
C SER A 82 9.14 5.88 7.54
N PRO A 83 10.40 6.37 7.72
CA PRO A 83 10.88 7.48 6.90
C PRO A 83 10.99 7.18 5.40
N LYS A 84 10.97 5.92 5.00
CA LYS A 84 11.02 5.50 3.59
C LYS A 84 9.94 4.47 3.32
N ALA A 85 9.00 4.78 2.43
CA ALA A 85 7.88 3.90 2.12
C ALA A 85 8.34 2.51 1.66
N GLY A 86 9.38 2.44 0.82
CA GLY A 86 9.97 1.16 0.39
C GLY A 86 10.53 0.30 1.53
N ASP A 87 11.18 0.92 2.53
CA ASP A 87 11.69 0.20 3.70
C ASP A 87 10.54 -0.27 4.61
N LEU A 88 9.48 0.54 4.74
CA LEU A 88 8.28 0.19 5.49
C LEU A 88 7.55 -1.00 4.85
N THR A 89 7.32 -0.97 3.53
CA THR A 89 6.73 -2.08 2.76
C THR A 89 7.55 -3.36 2.89
N MET A 90 8.88 -3.26 2.80
CA MET A 90 9.77 -4.40 2.97
C MET A 90 9.76 -4.94 4.42
N TYR A 91 9.67 -4.06 5.43
CA TYR A 91 9.54 -4.48 6.83
C TYR A 91 8.25 -5.27 7.05
N ALA A 92 7.12 -4.77 6.54
CA ALA A 92 5.81 -5.42 6.57
C ALA A 92 5.86 -6.82 5.90
N GLY A 93 6.39 -6.90 4.68
CA GLY A 93 6.53 -8.18 3.96
C GLY A 93 7.34 -9.23 4.72
N ARG A 94 8.38 -8.82 5.47
CA ARG A 94 9.16 -9.75 6.32
C ARG A 94 8.33 -10.38 7.43
N LYS A 95 7.32 -9.70 7.96
CA LYS A 95 6.48 -10.22 9.07
C LYS A 95 5.55 -11.34 8.64
N ILE A 96 5.18 -11.37 7.36
CA ILE A 96 4.36 -12.42 6.75
C ILE A 96 5.19 -13.44 5.96
N GLY A 97 6.53 -13.41 6.08
CA GLY A 97 7.41 -14.42 5.49
C GLY A 97 7.70 -14.23 3.99
N ILE A 98 7.28 -13.12 3.39
CA ILE A 98 7.50 -12.81 1.97
C ILE A 98 8.61 -11.78 1.75
N GLY A 99 9.17 -11.23 2.83
CA GLY A 99 10.08 -10.09 2.76
C GLY A 99 11.38 -10.37 2.02
N THR A 100 11.90 -9.31 1.42
CA THR A 100 13.12 -9.33 0.61
C THR A 100 14.21 -8.48 1.27
N GLN A 101 15.35 -8.32 0.59
CA GLN A 101 16.41 -7.38 0.97
C GLN A 101 16.91 -6.62 -0.28
N LEU A 102 16.03 -5.85 -0.92
CA LEU A 102 16.38 -5.10 -2.13
C LEU A 102 17.56 -4.16 -1.95
N ASN A 103 17.70 -3.59 -0.75
CA ASN A 103 18.76 -2.64 -0.43
C ASN A 103 20.09 -3.30 0.02
N LEU A 104 20.20 -4.64 -0.01
CA LEU A 104 21.39 -5.36 0.45
C LEU A 104 22.65 -5.00 -0.35
N LEU A 105 22.51 -4.80 -1.66
CA LEU A 105 23.62 -4.51 -2.57
C LEU A 105 23.78 -3.01 -2.86
N GLY A 106 23.02 -2.15 -2.18
CA GLY A 106 22.97 -0.72 -2.40
C GLY A 106 21.56 -0.21 -2.67
N ASP A 107 21.44 1.05 -3.05
CA ASP A 107 20.15 1.67 -3.38
C ASP A 107 19.53 1.03 -4.64
N PRO A 108 18.34 0.39 -4.55
CA PRO A 108 17.70 -0.24 -5.70
C PRO A 108 17.22 0.76 -6.75
N LEU A 109 17.03 2.04 -6.41
CA LEU A 109 16.59 3.08 -7.34
C LEU A 109 17.73 3.67 -8.16
N LYS A 110 18.98 3.52 -7.71
CA LYS A 110 20.15 4.15 -8.32
C LYS A 110 20.24 3.97 -9.85
N PRO A 111 20.08 2.76 -10.43
CA PRO A 111 20.15 2.60 -11.88
C PRO A 111 19.07 3.39 -12.63
N TYR A 112 17.88 3.52 -12.03
CA TYR A 112 16.75 4.24 -12.60
C TYR A 112 16.93 5.76 -12.48
N ILE A 113 17.50 6.22 -11.36
CA ILE A 113 17.92 7.61 -11.18
C ILE A 113 18.93 7.98 -12.27
N GLU A 114 20.00 7.19 -12.44
CA GLU A 114 21.01 7.44 -13.47
C GLU A 114 20.41 7.45 -14.89
N GLU A 115 19.54 6.50 -15.22
CA GLU A 115 18.86 6.46 -16.52
C GLU A 115 17.98 7.68 -16.76
N SER A 116 17.23 8.12 -15.73
CA SER A 116 16.32 9.27 -15.83
C SER A 116 17.03 10.59 -16.14
N THR A 117 18.33 10.71 -15.81
CA THR A 117 19.12 11.93 -16.08
C THR A 117 19.61 12.05 -17.52
N LYS A 118 19.51 10.99 -18.33
CA LYS A 118 20.01 11.01 -19.71
C LYS A 118 19.12 11.88 -20.62
N PRO A 119 19.69 12.50 -21.67
CA PRO A 119 18.90 13.24 -22.64
C PRO A 119 17.80 12.39 -23.28
N GLY A 120 16.56 12.88 -23.26
CA GLY A 120 15.41 12.19 -23.83
C GLY A 120 14.91 11.00 -23.01
N ALA A 121 15.26 10.89 -21.72
CA ALA A 121 14.83 9.77 -20.88
C ALA A 121 13.30 9.58 -20.86
N LEU A 122 12.50 10.65 -20.77
CA LEU A 122 11.04 10.54 -20.73
C LEU A 122 10.46 9.94 -22.02
N ILE A 123 10.89 10.42 -23.19
CA ILE A 123 10.39 9.86 -24.46
C ILE A 123 10.82 8.40 -24.65
N GLN A 124 12.00 8.01 -24.17
CA GLN A 124 12.48 6.62 -24.19
C GLN A 124 11.70 5.73 -23.21
N ALA A 125 11.37 6.24 -22.02
CA ALA A 125 10.54 5.54 -21.05
C ALA A 125 9.13 5.30 -21.63
N LEU A 126 8.52 6.34 -22.21
CA LEU A 126 7.23 6.22 -22.91
C LEU A 126 7.31 5.18 -24.04
N GLN A 127 8.32 5.23 -24.91
CA GLN A 127 8.51 4.20 -25.95
C GLN A 127 8.59 2.77 -25.37
N SER A 128 9.24 2.61 -24.22
CA SER A 128 9.31 1.33 -23.51
C SER A 128 7.94 0.89 -22.98
N VAL A 129 7.08 1.82 -22.55
CA VAL A 129 5.70 1.54 -22.14
C VAL A 129 4.88 0.98 -23.30
N TRP A 130 4.94 1.60 -24.48
CA TRP A 130 4.26 1.06 -25.68
C TRP A 130 4.74 -0.36 -26.00
N LYS A 131 6.06 -0.56 -25.98
CA LYS A 131 6.67 -1.86 -26.26
C LYS A 131 6.21 -2.93 -25.25
N ALA A 132 6.14 -2.58 -23.97
CA ALA A 132 5.67 -3.48 -22.93
C ALA A 132 4.19 -3.84 -23.10
N GLY A 133 3.36 -2.92 -23.58
CA GLY A 133 1.98 -3.18 -23.98
C GLY A 133 1.81 -3.83 -25.37
N GLY A 134 2.89 -4.31 -25.99
CA GLY A 134 2.84 -5.11 -27.22
C GLY A 134 2.68 -4.30 -28.51
N SER A 135 2.92 -2.98 -28.49
CA SER A 135 2.84 -2.12 -29.68
C SER A 135 4.02 -1.17 -29.78
N SER A 136 4.15 -0.46 -30.90
CA SER A 136 5.11 0.63 -31.05
C SER A 136 4.39 1.97 -30.89
N MET A 137 5.05 2.95 -30.27
CA MET A 137 4.57 4.33 -30.23
C MET A 137 4.35 4.84 -31.66
N PRO A 138 3.15 5.34 -32.00
CA PRO A 138 2.87 5.92 -33.31
C PRO A 138 3.81 7.08 -33.64
N ASP A 139 4.20 7.23 -34.91
CA ASP A 139 5.11 8.31 -35.31
C ASP A 139 4.52 9.71 -35.06
N SER A 140 3.20 9.88 -35.26
CA SER A 140 2.49 11.12 -34.93
C SER A 140 2.58 11.47 -33.45
N GLU A 141 2.50 10.46 -32.58
CA GLU A 141 2.61 10.64 -31.13
C GLU A 141 4.05 10.95 -30.73
N ARG A 142 5.03 10.30 -31.36
CA ARG A 142 6.45 10.61 -31.16
C ARG A 142 6.78 12.06 -31.55
N GLU A 143 6.26 12.54 -32.68
CA GLU A 143 6.46 13.91 -33.15
C GLU A 143 5.85 14.93 -32.17
N ARG A 144 4.61 14.67 -31.71
CA ARG A 144 3.94 15.46 -30.67
C ARG A 144 4.79 15.53 -29.40
N LEU A 145 5.25 14.39 -28.89
CA LEU A 145 6.03 14.30 -27.65
C LEU A 145 7.40 14.95 -27.76
N THR A 146 8.03 14.90 -28.94
CA THR A 146 9.32 15.59 -29.20
C THR A 146 9.17 17.11 -29.05
N THR A 147 7.98 17.65 -29.30
CA THR A 147 7.68 19.08 -29.15
C THR A 147 7.15 19.41 -27.74
N ALA A 148 6.35 18.52 -27.15
CA ALA A 148 5.68 18.78 -25.87
C ALA A 148 6.60 18.57 -24.65
N ILE A 149 7.43 17.53 -24.64
CA ILE A 149 8.29 17.21 -23.49
C ILE A 149 9.26 18.36 -23.13
N PRO A 150 9.89 19.06 -24.09
CA PRO A 150 10.75 20.21 -23.77
C PRO A 150 10.04 21.40 -23.10
N LEU A 151 8.70 21.41 -23.04
CA LEU A 151 7.92 22.45 -22.34
C LEU A 151 7.69 22.13 -20.86
N LEU A 152 7.99 20.90 -20.43
CA LEU A 152 7.90 20.49 -19.03
C LEU A 152 9.12 20.99 -18.23
N PRO A 153 8.98 21.21 -16.92
CA PRO A 153 10.14 21.35 -16.05
C PRO A 153 11.03 20.10 -16.10
N ASP A 154 12.35 20.31 -16.18
CA ASP A 154 13.33 19.24 -16.37
C ASP A 154 13.26 18.16 -15.26
N ASP A 155 13.07 18.58 -14.02
CA ASP A 155 12.97 17.67 -12.87
C ASP A 155 11.69 16.84 -12.90
N VAL A 156 10.56 17.41 -13.33
CA VAL A 156 9.29 16.69 -13.55
C VAL A 156 9.43 15.67 -14.67
N ALA A 157 10.07 16.04 -15.78
CA ALA A 157 10.32 15.12 -16.88
C ALA A 157 11.24 13.95 -16.47
N ARG A 158 12.27 14.22 -15.66
CA ARG A 158 13.15 13.17 -15.09
C ARG A 158 12.39 12.29 -14.09
N ALA A 159 11.58 12.88 -13.22
CA ALA A 159 10.76 12.14 -12.26
C ALA A 159 9.79 11.18 -12.95
N ALA A 160 9.06 11.66 -13.95
CA ALA A 160 8.19 10.83 -14.77
C ALA A 160 8.95 9.70 -15.48
N ALA A 161 10.13 9.98 -16.03
CA ALA A 161 10.96 8.96 -16.65
C ALA A 161 11.40 7.87 -15.66
N LEU A 162 11.77 8.26 -14.43
CA LEU A 162 12.12 7.31 -13.36
C LEU A 162 10.92 6.43 -13.00
N LEU A 163 9.76 7.04 -12.71
CA LEU A 163 8.55 6.31 -12.29
C LEU A 163 8.12 5.32 -13.37
N LEU A 164 8.02 5.74 -14.64
CA LEU A 164 7.64 4.84 -15.73
C LEU A 164 8.58 3.63 -15.86
N ASN A 165 9.89 3.83 -15.70
CA ASN A 165 10.84 2.71 -15.75
C ASN A 165 10.69 1.77 -14.53
N ILE A 166 10.37 2.31 -13.36
CA ILE A 166 10.07 1.53 -12.16
C ILE A 166 8.77 0.74 -12.33
N GLU A 167 7.73 1.34 -12.88
CA GLU A 167 6.46 0.66 -13.15
C GLU A 167 6.65 -0.51 -14.12
N LEU A 168 7.46 -0.32 -15.17
CA LEU A 168 7.84 -1.40 -16.10
C LEU A 168 8.64 -2.52 -15.42
N ALA A 169 9.57 -2.17 -14.53
CA ALA A 169 10.31 -3.16 -13.74
C ALA A 169 9.38 -3.94 -12.82
N SER A 170 8.44 -3.26 -12.18
CA SER A 170 7.45 -3.80 -11.25
C SER A 170 6.45 -4.70 -11.96
N LEU A 171 5.97 -4.31 -13.15
CA LEU A 171 5.22 -5.19 -14.06
C LEU A 171 5.99 -6.48 -14.37
N GLY A 172 7.31 -6.37 -14.62
CA GLY A 172 8.17 -7.53 -14.81
C GLY A 172 8.21 -8.46 -13.59
N TRP A 173 8.30 -7.92 -12.38
CA TRP A 173 8.26 -8.69 -11.13
C TRP A 173 6.91 -9.35 -10.90
N ARG A 174 5.82 -8.60 -11.11
CA ARG A 174 4.44 -9.11 -11.05
C ARG A 174 4.27 -10.29 -11.99
N ASN A 175 4.73 -10.18 -13.22
CA ASN A 175 4.62 -11.25 -14.20
C ASN A 175 5.42 -12.50 -13.81
N ARG A 176 6.58 -12.36 -13.17
CA ARG A 176 7.36 -13.49 -12.63
C ARG A 176 6.70 -14.13 -11.40
N GLY A 177 6.04 -13.32 -10.56
CA GLY A 177 5.27 -13.77 -9.40
C GLY A 177 4.04 -14.60 -9.79
N LEU A 178 3.40 -14.25 -10.90
CA LEU A 178 2.22 -14.94 -11.43
C LEU A 178 2.53 -16.00 -12.49
N GLU A 179 3.80 -16.24 -12.82
CA GLU A 179 4.18 -17.28 -13.77
C GLU A 179 3.68 -18.68 -13.38
N PRO A 180 3.76 -19.12 -12.10
CA PRO A 180 3.23 -20.43 -11.73
C PRO A 180 1.69 -20.48 -11.80
N VAL A 181 0.99 -19.36 -11.57
CA VAL A 181 -0.47 -19.25 -11.75
C VAL A 181 -0.86 -19.56 -13.20
N ARG A 182 -0.16 -18.96 -14.17
CA ARG A 182 -0.40 -19.22 -15.61
C ARG A 182 -0.10 -20.67 -15.97
N LYS A 183 0.98 -21.26 -15.43
CA LYS A 183 1.33 -22.67 -15.65
C LYS A 183 0.32 -23.64 -15.04
N ALA A 184 -0.33 -23.25 -13.94
CA ALA A 184 -1.43 -23.99 -13.35
C ALA A 184 -2.75 -23.88 -14.14
N GLY A 185 -2.79 -23.10 -15.23
CA GLY A 185 -3.97 -22.90 -16.06
C GLY A 185 -5.03 -22.00 -15.43
N ILE A 186 -4.67 -21.23 -14.40
CA ILE A 186 -5.58 -20.28 -13.75
C ILE A 186 -5.65 -19.02 -14.62
N ASP A 187 -6.87 -18.68 -15.05
CA ASP A 187 -7.12 -17.47 -15.82
C ASP A 187 -7.02 -16.22 -14.93
N LEU A 188 -6.20 -15.24 -15.35
CA LEU A 188 -5.93 -14.06 -14.52
C LEU A 188 -7.10 -13.08 -14.46
N LYS A 189 -7.96 -13.04 -15.48
CA LYS A 189 -9.14 -12.18 -15.49
C LYS A 189 -10.19 -12.73 -14.53
N ASP A 190 -10.40 -14.04 -14.54
CA ASP A 190 -11.23 -14.76 -13.58
C ASP A 190 -10.69 -14.62 -12.14
N ALA A 191 -9.38 -14.78 -11.95
CA ALA A 191 -8.74 -14.56 -10.65
C ALA A 191 -8.91 -13.12 -10.17
N TYR A 192 -8.70 -12.12 -11.02
CA TYR A 192 -8.91 -10.72 -10.65
C TYR A 192 -10.39 -10.45 -10.29
N SER A 193 -11.33 -10.98 -11.07
CA SER A 193 -12.77 -10.85 -10.80
C SER A 193 -13.20 -11.54 -9.50
N LEU A 194 -12.55 -12.65 -9.15
CA LEU A 194 -12.75 -13.34 -7.88
C LEU A 194 -12.32 -12.47 -6.70
N LEU A 195 -11.20 -11.75 -6.82
CA LEU A 195 -10.62 -10.94 -5.74
C LEU A 195 -11.30 -9.57 -5.56
N THR A 196 -11.89 -9.02 -6.61
CA THR A 196 -12.65 -7.75 -6.55
C THR A 196 -14.15 -7.94 -6.41
N GLY A 197 -14.62 -9.19 -6.46
CA GLY A 197 -16.00 -9.56 -6.16
C GLY A 197 -16.29 -9.68 -4.66
N ARG A 198 -17.55 -9.98 -4.32
CA ARG A 198 -18.00 -10.13 -2.93
C ARG A 198 -17.39 -11.39 -2.29
N THR A 199 -16.45 -11.22 -1.37
CA THR A 199 -15.71 -12.33 -0.72
C THR A 199 -16.31 -12.85 0.57
N ASP A 200 -17.20 -12.11 1.21
CA ASP A 200 -17.28 -12.21 2.68
C ASP A 200 -18.12 -13.38 3.21
N THR A 201 -18.76 -14.18 2.35
CA THR A 201 -19.63 -15.28 2.82
C THR A 201 -19.72 -16.52 1.93
N ASP A 202 -19.09 -16.57 0.75
CA ASP A 202 -19.31 -17.70 -0.16
C ASP A 202 -18.24 -18.78 -0.01
N SER A 203 -18.53 -19.78 0.83
CA SER A 203 -17.72 -21.00 0.97
C SER A 203 -17.36 -21.67 -0.37
N ALA A 204 -18.15 -21.43 -1.44
CA ALA A 204 -17.87 -21.95 -2.77
C ALA A 204 -16.60 -21.35 -3.42
N ASN A 205 -16.17 -20.15 -3.02
CA ASN A 205 -14.98 -19.48 -3.55
C ASN A 205 -13.69 -19.85 -2.81
N TYR A 206 -13.79 -20.38 -1.60
CA TYR A 206 -12.62 -20.71 -0.78
C TYR A 206 -11.62 -21.66 -1.48
N PRO A 207 -12.04 -22.75 -2.15
CA PRO A 207 -11.10 -23.61 -2.89
C PRO A 207 -10.38 -22.87 -4.04
N ARG A 208 -11.06 -21.93 -4.70
CA ARG A 208 -10.46 -21.14 -5.80
C ARG A 208 -9.41 -20.16 -5.26
N LEU A 209 -9.71 -19.48 -4.16
CA LEU A 209 -8.76 -18.62 -3.46
C LEU A 209 -7.55 -19.41 -2.94
N GLN A 210 -7.77 -20.60 -2.38
CA GLN A 210 -6.69 -21.47 -1.91
C GLN A 210 -5.78 -21.92 -3.06
N ASN A 211 -6.36 -22.34 -4.19
CA ASN A 211 -5.58 -22.71 -5.38
C ASN A 211 -4.75 -21.54 -5.92
N LEU A 212 -5.32 -20.34 -5.94
CA LEU A 212 -4.61 -19.13 -6.34
C LEU A 212 -3.47 -18.82 -5.36
N ALA A 213 -3.75 -18.87 -4.05
CA ALA A 213 -2.78 -18.63 -2.98
C ALA A 213 -1.57 -19.56 -3.07
N SER A 214 -1.81 -20.86 -3.27
CA SER A 214 -0.75 -21.86 -3.37
C SER A 214 0.08 -21.73 -4.66
N ALA A 215 -0.44 -21.06 -5.69
CA ALA A 215 0.25 -20.89 -6.98
C ALA A 215 1.07 -19.60 -7.06
N ILE A 216 0.71 -18.53 -6.34
CA ILE A 216 1.41 -17.25 -6.45
C ILE A 216 2.76 -17.30 -5.74
N ASP A 217 3.83 -16.85 -6.43
CA ASP A 217 5.11 -16.55 -5.79
C ASP A 217 5.07 -15.16 -5.16
N LEU A 218 4.58 -15.11 -3.92
CA LEU A 218 4.41 -13.87 -3.16
C LEU A 218 5.74 -13.12 -2.93
N LYS A 219 6.88 -13.81 -2.87
CA LYS A 219 8.18 -13.16 -2.66
C LYS A 219 8.59 -12.34 -3.87
N ARG A 220 8.41 -12.88 -5.08
CA ARG A 220 8.67 -12.13 -6.32
C ARG A 220 7.68 -11.00 -6.53
N LEU A 221 6.43 -11.19 -6.10
CA LEU A 221 5.40 -10.17 -6.16
C LEU A 221 5.74 -9.01 -5.20
N ALA A 222 6.18 -9.31 -3.97
CA ALA A 222 6.58 -8.28 -3.00
C ALA A 222 7.65 -7.32 -3.53
N VAL A 223 8.63 -7.81 -4.30
CA VAL A 223 9.69 -6.98 -4.89
C VAL A 223 9.15 -5.80 -5.69
N GLY A 224 8.12 -6.01 -6.52
CA GLY A 224 7.57 -4.94 -7.35
C GLY A 224 6.88 -3.87 -6.52
N GLY A 225 6.15 -4.27 -5.48
CA GLY A 225 5.51 -3.36 -4.54
C GLY A 225 6.51 -2.53 -3.73
N GLU A 226 7.56 -3.18 -3.21
CA GLU A 226 8.64 -2.50 -2.49
C GLU A 226 9.36 -1.47 -3.37
N LEU A 227 9.61 -1.80 -4.65
CA LEU A 227 10.27 -0.90 -5.60
C LEU A 227 9.39 0.28 -6.01
N THR A 228 8.09 0.03 -6.23
CA THR A 228 7.12 1.08 -6.62
C THR A 228 6.91 2.06 -5.47
N ALA A 229 6.72 1.55 -4.24
CA ALA A 229 6.62 2.37 -3.03
C ALA A 229 7.88 3.22 -2.80
N ALA A 230 9.08 2.63 -2.97
CA ALA A 230 10.33 3.36 -2.83
C ALA A 230 10.46 4.51 -3.84
N ALA A 231 10.08 4.28 -5.10
CA ALA A 231 10.22 5.27 -6.16
C ALA A 231 9.24 6.44 -6.02
N ALA A 232 7.97 6.16 -5.71
CA ALA A 232 6.96 7.20 -5.52
C ALA A 232 7.34 8.14 -4.37
N ASP A 233 7.70 7.57 -3.21
CA ASP A 233 8.17 8.32 -2.04
C ASP A 233 9.46 9.11 -2.32
N TYR A 234 10.41 8.51 -3.05
CA TYR A 234 11.62 9.22 -3.48
C TYR A 234 11.31 10.43 -4.36
N ILE A 235 10.36 10.31 -5.31
CA ILE A 235 9.98 11.43 -6.19
C ILE A 235 9.23 12.51 -5.41
N ALA A 236 8.28 12.14 -4.56
CA ALA A 236 7.54 13.07 -3.72
C ALA A 236 8.49 13.91 -2.84
N LEU A 237 9.48 13.25 -2.21
CA LEU A 237 10.51 13.93 -1.42
C LEU A 237 11.44 14.81 -2.27
N THR A 238 11.86 14.33 -3.46
CA THR A 238 12.82 15.05 -4.32
C THR A 238 12.21 16.30 -4.96
N LEU A 239 10.93 16.23 -5.33
CA LEU A 239 10.19 17.36 -5.90
C LEU A 239 9.51 18.21 -4.82
N GLY A 240 9.58 17.80 -3.57
CA GLY A 240 8.78 18.37 -2.50
C GLY A 240 9.08 19.82 -2.08
N GLU A 241 10.17 20.41 -2.57
CA GLU A 241 10.49 21.84 -2.43
C GLU A 241 9.85 22.70 -3.53
N ARG A 242 9.19 22.08 -4.51
CA ARG A 242 8.41 22.80 -5.53
C ARG A 242 7.25 23.52 -4.86
N LYS A 243 6.87 24.64 -5.47
CA LYS A 243 5.76 25.48 -5.04
C LYS A 243 4.44 25.17 -5.75
N GLY A 244 4.47 24.38 -6.81
CA GLY A 244 3.28 24.08 -7.62
C GLY A 244 2.70 25.29 -8.34
N THR A 245 3.53 26.20 -8.85
CA THR A 245 3.06 27.45 -9.49
C THR A 245 3.25 27.49 -11.00
N GLU A 246 4.00 26.54 -11.56
CA GLU A 246 4.27 26.47 -12.98
C GLU A 246 3.09 25.86 -13.73
N ALA A 247 2.63 26.53 -14.79
CA ALA A 247 1.55 26.04 -15.62
C ALA A 247 2.09 25.16 -16.75
N TYR A 248 1.78 23.87 -16.69
CA TYR A 248 1.99 22.91 -17.78
C TYR A 248 1.00 21.77 -17.62
N SER A 249 0.75 21.06 -18.73
CA SER A 249 0.02 19.79 -18.69
C SER A 249 0.49 18.93 -19.86
N LEU A 250 0.70 17.64 -19.58
CA LEU A 250 0.96 16.63 -20.59
C LEU A 250 0.15 15.38 -20.26
N THR A 251 -0.78 15.04 -21.14
CA THR A 251 -1.46 13.74 -21.13
C THR A 251 -0.98 12.88 -22.29
N VAL A 252 -0.76 11.60 -22.00
CA VAL A 252 -0.31 10.60 -22.97
C VAL A 252 -1.09 9.30 -22.75
N ASP A 253 -1.94 8.91 -23.70
CA ASP A 253 -2.60 7.61 -23.65
C ASP A 253 -1.64 6.52 -24.13
N THR A 254 -1.33 5.55 -23.26
CA THR A 254 -0.44 4.43 -23.58
C THR A 254 -1.19 3.10 -23.48
N PRO A 255 -0.66 2.02 -24.08
CA PRO A 255 -1.27 0.69 -23.97
C PRO A 255 -1.38 0.13 -22.54
N LEU A 256 -0.60 0.65 -21.58
CA LEU A 256 -0.65 0.21 -20.17
C LEU A 256 -1.49 1.13 -19.28
N GLY A 257 -1.99 2.23 -19.83
CA GLY A 257 -2.71 3.27 -19.09
C GLY A 257 -2.23 4.67 -19.47
N ARG A 258 -3.01 5.67 -19.09
CA ARG A 258 -2.69 7.07 -19.31
C ARG A 258 -1.55 7.53 -18.39
N VAL A 259 -0.71 8.40 -18.93
CA VAL A 259 0.30 9.17 -18.17
C VAL A 259 -0.16 10.62 -18.14
N ILE A 260 -0.27 11.20 -16.95
CA ILE A 260 -0.70 12.58 -16.71
C ILE A 260 0.40 13.29 -15.92
N LEU A 261 0.90 14.40 -16.47
CA LEU A 261 1.83 15.29 -15.80
C LEU A 261 1.22 16.69 -15.75
N ASN A 262 0.95 17.20 -14.56
CA ASN A 262 0.20 18.44 -14.35
C ASN A 262 0.97 19.41 -13.44
N GLY A 263 0.55 20.67 -13.50
CA GLY A 263 1.33 21.82 -13.06
C GLY A 263 0.78 22.54 -11.85
N SER A 264 -0.04 23.55 -12.08
CA SER A 264 -0.61 24.47 -11.07
C SER A 264 -2.11 24.66 -11.27
N GLY A 265 -2.71 23.84 -12.14
CA GLY A 265 -4.12 23.92 -12.50
C GLY A 265 -4.95 23.09 -11.55
N ASN A 266 -6.21 23.45 -11.36
CA ASN A 266 -7.16 22.58 -10.67
C ASN A 266 -7.76 21.64 -11.70
N ASP A 267 -7.20 20.44 -11.77
CA ASP A 267 -7.47 19.42 -12.75
C ASP A 267 -8.49 18.40 -12.22
N THR A 268 -9.08 17.64 -13.15
CA THR A 268 -10.02 16.57 -12.82
C THR A 268 -9.66 15.32 -13.59
N VAL A 269 -9.36 14.24 -12.87
CA VAL A 269 -9.04 12.93 -13.42
C VAL A 269 -10.30 12.06 -13.42
N ASP A 270 -10.65 11.54 -14.59
CA ASP A 270 -11.92 10.84 -14.80
C ASP A 270 -11.95 9.43 -14.19
N ALA A 271 -13.12 9.04 -13.68
CA ALA A 271 -13.33 7.74 -13.00
C ALA A 271 -13.12 6.50 -13.89
N LYS A 272 -13.07 6.67 -15.22
CA LYS A 272 -13.01 5.54 -16.18
C LYS A 272 -11.62 5.32 -16.76
N ALA A 273 -10.67 6.19 -16.49
CA ALA A 273 -9.33 6.06 -17.01
C ALA A 273 -8.52 5.01 -16.24
N ALA A 274 -7.88 4.10 -16.99
CA ALA A 274 -6.75 3.35 -16.47
C ALA A 274 -5.55 4.28 -16.46
N ASN A 275 -5.16 4.79 -15.29
CA ASN A 275 -4.02 5.71 -15.17
C ASN A 275 -2.79 4.94 -14.71
N LEU A 276 -1.78 4.87 -15.59
CA LEU A 276 -0.50 4.29 -15.25
C LEU A 276 0.22 5.21 -14.26
N LEU A 277 0.47 6.45 -14.69
CA LEU A 277 1.17 7.45 -13.88
C LEU A 277 0.39 8.74 -13.84
N ILE A 278 0.20 9.29 -12.65
CA ILE A 278 -0.19 10.67 -12.40
C ILE A 278 0.92 11.29 -11.58
N LEU A 279 1.51 12.37 -12.09
CA LEU A 279 2.43 13.22 -11.35
C LEU A 279 1.90 14.64 -11.44
N ASP A 280 1.22 15.07 -10.39
CA ASP A 280 0.74 16.42 -10.24
C ASP A 280 1.69 17.19 -9.31
N THR A 281 1.85 18.48 -9.55
CA THR A 281 2.79 19.29 -8.76
C THR A 281 2.15 20.46 -8.05
N GLY A 282 0.85 20.65 -8.22
CA GLY A 282 0.11 21.76 -7.67
C GLY A 282 -1.27 21.89 -8.29
N GLY A 283 -2.22 22.26 -7.47
CA GLY A 283 -3.61 22.38 -7.88
C GLY A 283 -4.49 22.30 -6.63
N ASN A 284 -5.79 22.33 -6.81
CA ASN A 284 -6.71 21.70 -5.87
C ASN A 284 -7.54 20.75 -6.73
N ASP A 285 -7.13 19.50 -6.78
CA ASP A 285 -7.47 18.54 -7.83
C ASP A 285 -8.58 17.59 -7.40
N GLN A 286 -9.21 17.00 -8.40
CA GLN A 286 -10.25 15.98 -8.20
C GLN A 286 -9.84 14.68 -8.89
N TYR A 287 -9.50 13.68 -8.10
CA TYR A 287 -9.10 12.36 -8.57
C TYR A 287 -10.24 11.36 -8.37
N ALA A 288 -10.83 10.89 -9.47
CA ALA A 288 -11.81 9.80 -9.43
C ALA A 288 -11.20 8.42 -9.78
N SER A 289 -9.92 8.38 -10.14
CA SER A 289 -9.16 7.16 -10.42
C SER A 289 -7.65 7.41 -10.29
N GLY A 290 -6.84 6.36 -10.41
CA GLY A 290 -5.39 6.43 -10.22
C GLY A 290 -4.93 5.73 -8.94
N ALA A 291 -3.62 5.48 -8.86
CA ALA A 291 -2.98 4.73 -7.79
C ALA A 291 -3.63 3.37 -7.47
N ALA A 292 -4.25 2.72 -8.45
CA ALA A 292 -4.94 1.46 -8.21
C ALA A 292 -4.91 0.51 -9.39
N THR A 293 -4.82 -0.79 -9.10
CA THR A 293 -4.91 -1.84 -10.11
C THR A 293 -6.36 -2.15 -10.42
N ILE A 294 -6.87 -1.70 -11.56
CA ILE A 294 -8.30 -1.83 -11.93
C ILE A 294 -8.62 -3.01 -12.86
N SER A 295 -7.60 -3.76 -13.30
CA SER A 295 -7.78 -5.01 -14.06
C SER A 295 -6.51 -5.87 -14.04
N GLU A 296 -6.61 -7.11 -14.51
CA GLU A 296 -5.47 -8.02 -14.66
C GLU A 296 -4.40 -7.53 -15.65
N ASN A 297 -4.78 -6.60 -16.54
CA ASN A 297 -3.92 -5.96 -17.55
C ASN A 297 -3.45 -4.57 -17.13
N HIS A 298 -3.88 -4.06 -15.98
CA HIS A 298 -3.43 -2.81 -15.39
C HIS A 298 -2.90 -3.05 -13.96
N PRO A 299 -1.73 -3.72 -13.82
CA PRO A 299 -1.27 -4.25 -12.54
C PRO A 299 -0.34 -3.30 -11.78
N VAL A 300 -0.07 -2.09 -12.30
CA VAL A 300 0.73 -1.07 -11.62
C VAL A 300 0.10 0.29 -11.91
N SER A 301 -0.04 1.12 -10.88
CA SER A 301 -0.51 2.50 -11.00
C SER A 301 0.10 3.35 -9.89
N VAL A 302 0.65 4.51 -10.24
CA VAL A 302 1.27 5.46 -9.32
C VAL A 302 0.60 6.82 -9.44
N LEU A 303 0.24 7.42 -8.30
CA LEU A 303 -0.15 8.82 -8.18
C LEU A 303 0.80 9.49 -7.18
N VAL A 304 1.44 10.57 -7.62
CA VAL A 304 2.17 11.48 -6.74
C VAL A 304 1.56 12.87 -6.92
N ASP A 305 0.99 13.41 -5.86
CA ASP A 305 0.63 14.83 -5.76
C ASP A 305 1.62 15.54 -4.82
N LEU A 306 1.91 16.81 -5.09
CA LEU A 306 2.88 17.59 -4.30
C LEU A 306 2.28 18.73 -3.48
N SER A 307 1.07 19.19 -3.81
CA SER A 307 0.38 20.24 -3.09
C SER A 307 -1.03 20.47 -3.61
N GLY A 308 -1.97 20.68 -2.70
CA GLY A 308 -3.31 21.13 -3.01
C GLY A 308 -4.25 20.80 -1.87
N ASP A 309 -5.45 21.40 -1.82
CA ASP A 309 -6.52 20.76 -1.03
C ASP A 309 -7.33 19.88 -2.00
N ASP A 310 -6.97 18.60 -2.05
CA ASP A 310 -7.36 17.64 -3.07
C ASP A 310 -8.51 16.74 -2.63
N ARG A 311 -9.19 16.18 -3.63
CA ARG A 311 -10.35 15.29 -3.43
C ARG A 311 -10.15 13.99 -4.19
N TYR A 312 -9.96 12.91 -3.44
CA TYR A 312 -9.82 11.56 -3.93
C TYR A 312 -11.14 10.81 -3.76
N ILE A 313 -11.99 10.83 -4.79
CA ILE A 313 -13.39 10.41 -4.70
C ILE A 313 -13.71 9.27 -5.68
N ALA A 314 -13.83 8.04 -5.17
CA ALA A 314 -13.94 6.83 -6.01
C ALA A 314 -15.29 6.67 -6.70
N ASP A 315 -16.34 7.31 -6.17
CA ASP A 315 -17.68 7.32 -6.75
C ASP A 315 -18.22 8.76 -6.74
N PRO A 316 -18.71 9.31 -7.87
CA PRO A 316 -19.23 10.68 -7.92
C PRO A 316 -20.34 10.99 -6.88
N GLY A 317 -21.07 9.98 -6.40
CA GLY A 317 -22.06 10.16 -5.33
C GLY A 317 -21.44 10.58 -3.99
N LEU A 318 -20.18 10.20 -3.75
CA LEU A 318 -19.41 10.52 -2.54
C LEU A 318 -18.88 11.96 -2.52
N GLU A 319 -19.01 12.72 -3.61
CA GLU A 319 -18.75 14.17 -3.58
C GLU A 319 -19.73 14.90 -2.65
N SER A 320 -20.98 14.43 -2.65
CA SER A 320 -22.11 15.10 -1.98
C SER A 320 -22.51 14.48 -0.64
N SER A 321 -21.87 13.38 -0.24
CA SER A 321 -22.16 12.64 0.99
C SER A 321 -20.90 11.97 1.55
N ASP A 322 -20.85 11.76 2.86
CA ASP A 322 -19.95 10.77 3.45
C ASP A 322 -20.40 9.36 3.03
N VAL A 323 -19.55 8.36 3.26
CA VAL A 323 -19.84 6.96 2.91
C VAL A 323 -21.06 6.45 3.67
N ALA A 324 -21.31 6.93 4.89
CA ALA A 324 -22.46 6.48 5.69
C ALA A 324 -23.81 6.91 5.10
N GLY A 325 -23.89 8.14 4.59
CA GLY A 325 -25.07 8.70 3.92
C GLY A 325 -25.24 8.27 2.47
N PHE A 326 -24.22 7.66 1.85
CA PHE A 326 -24.29 7.25 0.46
C PHE A 326 -25.12 5.97 0.27
N ASP A 327 -26.20 6.05 -0.51
CA ASP A 327 -27.09 4.91 -0.79
C ASP A 327 -26.36 3.75 -1.48
N GLY A 328 -25.36 4.07 -2.31
CA GLY A 328 -24.56 3.09 -3.05
C GLY A 328 -23.45 2.42 -2.23
N ARG A 329 -23.26 2.77 -0.96
CA ARG A 329 -22.11 2.32 -0.14
C ARG A 329 -21.98 0.79 -0.02
N LYS A 330 -23.11 0.09 -0.10
CA LYS A 330 -23.18 -1.38 -0.05
C LYS A 330 -22.89 -2.05 -1.40
N ASN A 331 -22.51 -1.30 -2.43
CA ASN A 331 -22.15 -1.91 -3.70
C ASN A 331 -20.96 -2.86 -3.50
N THR A 332 -21.18 -4.12 -3.84
CA THR A 332 -20.27 -5.22 -3.48
C THR A 332 -19.22 -5.49 -4.54
N GLY A 333 -19.32 -4.86 -5.71
CA GLY A 333 -18.24 -4.85 -6.68
C GLY A 333 -17.20 -3.82 -6.25
N ALA A 334 -16.00 -4.26 -5.91
CA ALA A 334 -14.91 -3.34 -5.60
C ALA A 334 -14.42 -2.66 -6.89
N ALA A 335 -14.31 -1.34 -6.86
CA ALA A 335 -13.56 -0.56 -7.82
C ALA A 335 -12.30 -0.07 -7.10
N PRO A 336 -11.17 -0.80 -7.23
CA PRO A 336 -9.96 -0.45 -6.50
C PRO A 336 -9.53 0.99 -6.78
N SER A 337 -9.13 1.72 -5.74
CA SER A 337 -8.80 3.16 -5.82
C SER A 337 -7.72 3.55 -4.81
N PHE A 338 -7.04 4.68 -5.04
CA PHE A 338 -6.27 5.42 -4.02
C PHE A 338 -5.31 4.55 -3.18
N GLY A 339 -4.34 3.94 -3.84
CA GLY A 339 -3.33 3.09 -3.20
C GLY A 339 -3.69 1.61 -3.12
N ALA A 340 -4.68 1.14 -3.88
CA ALA A 340 -5.12 -0.26 -3.82
C ALA A 340 -4.37 -1.19 -4.79
N GLY A 341 -3.75 -2.26 -4.25
CA GLY A 341 -3.00 -3.26 -5.02
C GLY A 341 -3.66 -4.64 -5.05
N VAL A 342 -4.20 -5.04 -6.21
CA VAL A 342 -4.85 -6.33 -6.46
C VAL A 342 -4.11 -7.07 -7.58
N LEU A 343 -3.46 -8.20 -7.25
CA LEU A 343 -2.56 -8.92 -8.19
C LEU A 343 -1.48 -8.02 -8.80
N GLY A 344 -1.06 -7.00 -8.06
CA GLY A 344 -0.26 -5.88 -8.54
C GLY A 344 -0.06 -4.81 -7.47
N TYR A 345 0.21 -3.58 -7.90
CA TYR A 345 0.64 -2.49 -7.01
C TYR A 345 -0.12 -1.19 -7.28
N GLY A 346 -0.73 -0.63 -6.26
CA GLY A 346 -1.31 0.72 -6.27
C GLY A 346 -0.58 1.57 -5.25
N VAL A 347 -0.03 2.71 -5.67
CA VAL A 347 0.73 3.61 -4.79
C VAL A 347 0.27 5.04 -4.97
N LEU A 348 -0.21 5.63 -3.88
CA LEU A 348 -0.55 7.03 -3.76
C LEU A 348 0.42 7.68 -2.77
N VAL A 349 1.04 8.80 -3.16
CA VAL A 349 1.79 9.66 -2.25
C VAL A 349 1.28 11.09 -2.44
N ASP A 350 0.62 11.62 -1.41
CA ASP A 350 0.30 13.03 -1.27
C ASP A 350 1.35 13.68 -0.36
N ARG A 351 1.60 14.97 -0.55
CA ARG A 351 2.64 15.72 0.14
C ARG A 351 2.10 16.81 1.05
N ARG A 352 1.05 17.52 0.63
CA ARG A 352 0.61 18.75 1.28
C ARG A 352 -0.82 19.03 0.91
N GLY A 353 -1.67 19.20 1.90
CA GLY A 353 -3.03 19.59 1.63
C GLY A 353 -3.89 19.60 2.86
N ASN A 354 -5.19 19.69 2.68
CA ASN A 354 -6.14 19.14 3.64
C ASN A 354 -7.12 18.35 2.78
N ASP A 355 -6.87 17.05 2.73
CA ASP A 355 -7.32 16.21 1.65
C ASP A 355 -8.52 15.35 2.07
N VAL A 356 -9.33 15.02 1.07
CA VAL A 356 -10.52 14.18 1.28
C VAL A 356 -10.38 12.90 0.49
N TYR A 357 -10.21 11.78 1.20
CA TYR A 357 -10.15 10.44 0.65
C TYR A 357 -11.46 9.70 0.90
N ARG A 358 -12.28 9.50 -0.15
CA ARG A 358 -13.53 8.75 -0.08
C ARG A 358 -13.56 7.59 -1.06
N GLY A 359 -13.68 6.38 -0.52
CA GLY A 359 -13.81 5.16 -1.31
C GLY A 359 -14.75 4.14 -0.69
N LEU A 360 -15.07 3.08 -1.42
CA LEU A 360 -15.94 2.02 -0.91
C LEU A 360 -15.11 0.83 -0.42
N ASN A 361 -14.71 -0.03 -1.35
CA ASN A 361 -13.94 -1.25 -1.07
C ASN A 361 -12.64 -1.25 -1.85
N LEU A 362 -11.59 -1.87 -1.29
CA LEU A 362 -10.25 -1.93 -1.87
C LEU A 362 -9.74 -0.52 -2.19
N THR A 363 -9.58 0.30 -1.15
CA THR A 363 -9.11 1.68 -1.28
C THR A 363 -8.07 2.03 -0.22
N GLN A 364 -7.54 3.25 -0.22
CA GLN A 364 -6.73 3.84 0.85
C GLN A 364 -5.61 2.91 1.33
N GLY A 365 -4.74 2.49 0.41
CA GLY A 365 -3.59 1.66 0.74
C GLY A 365 -3.88 0.16 0.95
N SER A 366 -5.04 -0.34 0.54
CA SER A 366 -5.40 -1.76 0.68
C SER A 366 -4.68 -2.70 -0.30
N ALA A 367 -4.54 -3.98 0.07
CA ALA A 367 -3.90 -4.96 -0.83
C ALA A 367 -4.53 -6.35 -0.79
N VAL A 368 -4.61 -6.99 -1.96
CA VAL A 368 -4.97 -8.40 -2.14
C VAL A 368 -4.01 -9.04 -3.14
N PHE A 369 -3.15 -9.95 -2.71
CA PHE A 369 -2.07 -10.51 -3.55
C PHE A 369 -1.22 -9.41 -4.22
N GLY A 370 -0.56 -8.57 -3.44
CA GLY A 370 0.14 -7.41 -3.98
C GLY A 370 0.63 -6.46 -2.91
N ALA A 371 0.82 -5.20 -3.30
CA ALA A 371 1.14 -4.12 -2.38
C ALA A 371 0.24 -2.91 -2.64
N GLY A 372 -0.37 -2.40 -1.58
CA GLY A 372 -1.12 -1.16 -1.58
C GLY A 372 -0.45 -0.15 -0.64
N LEU A 373 -0.33 1.09 -1.09
CA LEU A 373 0.21 2.17 -0.29
C LEU A 373 -0.56 3.45 -0.54
N LEU A 374 -1.04 4.06 0.54
CA LEU A 374 -1.37 5.48 0.61
C LEU A 374 -0.40 6.09 1.62
N LYS A 375 0.34 7.11 1.20
CA LYS A 375 1.16 7.92 2.10
C LYS A 375 0.73 9.38 1.99
N ASP A 376 0.40 9.97 3.13
CA ASP A 376 0.19 11.41 3.28
C ASP A 376 1.29 11.97 4.19
N HIS A 377 1.71 13.21 3.94
CA HIS A 377 2.82 13.84 4.63
C HIS A 377 2.40 14.99 5.55
N GLU A 378 1.45 15.81 5.12
CA GLU A 378 1.10 17.08 5.77
C GLU A 378 -0.36 17.42 5.45
N GLY A 379 -1.20 17.56 6.46
CA GLY A 379 -2.55 18.09 6.26
C GLY A 379 -3.44 17.93 7.48
N ASP A 380 -4.70 18.33 7.40
CA ASP A 380 -5.75 17.86 8.31
C ASP A 380 -6.74 17.06 7.46
N ASP A 381 -6.61 15.74 7.44
CA ASP A 381 -7.17 14.90 6.39
C ASP A 381 -8.41 14.11 6.81
N THR A 382 -9.22 13.77 5.81
CA THR A 382 -10.43 12.95 5.98
C THR A 382 -10.34 11.66 5.18
N TYR A 383 -10.22 10.54 5.88
CA TYR A 383 -10.24 9.19 5.34
C TYR A 383 -11.56 8.51 5.64
N ASP A 384 -12.45 8.40 4.64
CA ASP A 384 -13.77 7.79 4.82
C ASP A 384 -13.99 6.66 3.82
N ALA A 385 -14.14 5.44 4.33
CA ALA A 385 -14.25 4.23 3.52
C ALA A 385 -15.43 3.34 3.95
N TYR A 386 -15.86 2.44 3.07
CA TYR A 386 -16.80 1.39 3.48
C TYR A 386 -16.05 0.22 4.13
N GLY A 387 -15.18 -0.47 3.39
CA GLY A 387 -14.32 -1.49 3.98
C GLY A 387 -13.16 -1.92 3.11
N SER A 388 -12.37 -2.90 3.56
CA SER A 388 -11.14 -3.32 2.87
C SER A 388 -10.29 -2.11 2.45
N ALA A 389 -10.00 -1.26 3.43
CA ALA A 389 -9.42 0.07 3.25
C ALA A 389 -8.43 0.41 4.36
N GLN A 390 -7.83 1.61 4.30
CA GLN A 390 -7.00 2.18 5.37
C GLN A 390 -5.89 1.21 5.82
N GLY A 391 -5.09 0.81 4.83
CA GLY A 391 -3.99 -0.12 5.03
C GLY A 391 -4.42 -1.56 5.33
N SER A 392 -5.58 -2.02 4.85
CA SER A 392 -5.99 -3.42 5.00
C SER A 392 -5.23 -4.36 4.07
N ALA A 393 -4.99 -5.62 4.44
CA ALA A 393 -4.32 -6.56 3.52
C ALA A 393 -4.74 -8.03 3.64
N GLU A 394 -4.77 -8.72 2.50
CA GLU A 394 -4.83 -10.18 2.40
C GLU A 394 -3.79 -10.68 1.38
N TYR A 395 -3.00 -11.69 1.75
CA TYR A 395 -1.93 -12.24 0.89
C TYR A 395 -0.96 -11.19 0.34
N GLY A 396 -0.70 -10.13 1.08
CA GLY A 396 0.02 -8.95 0.60
C GLY A 396 0.31 -7.95 1.70
N VAL A 397 0.73 -6.75 1.29
CA VAL A 397 1.06 -5.65 2.20
C VAL A 397 0.18 -4.46 1.87
N GLY A 398 -0.62 -4.01 2.83
CA GLY A 398 -1.45 -2.81 2.71
C GLY A 398 -1.01 -1.80 3.75
N ILE A 399 -0.76 -0.57 3.33
CA ILE A 399 -0.24 0.50 4.18
C ILE A 399 -1.01 1.79 3.92
N LEU A 400 -1.58 2.36 4.98
CA LEU A 400 -1.88 3.77 5.08
C LEU A 400 -0.86 4.38 6.04
N HIS A 401 -0.13 5.40 5.60
CA HIS A 401 0.89 6.07 6.39
C HIS A 401 0.67 7.57 6.34
N ASP A 402 0.16 8.11 7.43
CA ASP A 402 -0.02 9.54 7.63
C ASP A 402 1.11 10.06 8.52
N GLU A 403 1.82 11.10 8.08
CA GLU A 403 2.96 11.64 8.82
C GLU A 403 2.63 12.80 9.75
N ALA A 404 1.57 13.55 9.49
CA ALA A 404 1.20 14.73 10.27
C ALA A 404 -0.19 15.26 9.93
N GLY A 405 -0.97 15.48 10.97
CA GLY A 405 -2.25 16.16 10.83
C GLY A 405 -3.07 15.99 12.07
N SER A 406 -4.27 16.58 12.06
CA SER A 406 -5.35 16.28 13.00
C SER A 406 -6.46 15.54 12.25
N ASP A 407 -6.31 14.22 12.13
CA ASP A 407 -6.94 13.47 11.05
C ASP A 407 -8.21 12.74 11.50
N SER A 408 -9.05 12.39 10.52
CA SER A 408 -10.25 11.60 10.74
C SER A 408 -10.31 10.36 9.87
N TYR A 409 -10.47 9.20 10.52
CA TYR A 409 -10.55 7.90 9.89
C TYR A 409 -11.91 7.27 10.20
N SER A 410 -12.72 7.03 9.19
CA SER A 410 -13.98 6.29 9.33
C SER A 410 -14.10 5.13 8.37
N CYS A 411 -14.60 4.00 8.88
CA CYS A 411 -14.84 2.79 8.11
C CYS A 411 -16.06 2.01 8.63
N PHE A 412 -16.66 1.13 7.83
CA PHE A 412 -17.61 0.13 8.33
C PHE A 412 -16.92 -1.17 8.72
N CYS A 413 -16.05 -1.71 7.86
CA CYS A 413 -15.37 -2.97 8.16
C CYS A 413 -13.99 -3.17 7.52
N ASN A 414 -13.24 -4.19 7.95
CA ASN A 414 -11.98 -4.66 7.34
C ASN A 414 -10.99 -3.52 7.02
N ALA A 415 -10.78 -2.61 7.96
CA ALA A 415 -9.98 -1.41 7.73
C ALA A 415 -9.12 -1.06 8.95
N GLN A 416 -8.42 0.07 8.90
CA GLN A 416 -7.55 0.56 9.97
C GLN A 416 -6.50 -0.47 10.38
N GLY A 417 -5.71 -0.92 9.41
CA GLY A 417 -4.68 -1.94 9.62
C GLY A 417 -5.19 -3.38 9.74
N TYR A 418 -6.41 -3.68 9.29
CA TYR A 418 -6.92 -5.04 9.20
C TYR A 418 -6.02 -5.96 8.36
N ALA A 419 -5.84 -7.21 8.80
CA ALA A 419 -5.11 -8.22 8.05
C ALA A 419 -5.82 -9.56 8.05
N GLY A 420 -6.09 -10.10 6.86
CA GLY A 420 -6.53 -11.47 6.66
C GLY A 420 -5.36 -12.46 6.47
N PRO A 421 -5.62 -13.65 5.92
CA PRO A 421 -4.58 -14.67 5.69
C PRO A 421 -3.40 -14.12 4.90
N MET A 422 -2.17 -14.40 5.36
CA MET A 422 -0.93 -13.91 4.72
C MET A 422 -0.88 -12.39 4.47
N GLY A 423 -1.72 -11.60 5.15
CA GLY A 423 -1.76 -10.15 5.03
C GLY A 423 -0.91 -9.46 6.10
N PHE A 424 -0.30 -8.34 5.74
CA PHE A 424 0.18 -7.34 6.70
C PHE A 424 -0.53 -6.02 6.41
N GLY A 425 -1.54 -5.73 7.21
CA GLY A 425 -2.21 -4.44 7.20
C GLY A 425 -1.57 -3.48 8.20
N LEU A 426 -1.42 -2.22 7.80
CA LEU A 426 -0.84 -1.17 8.63
C LEU A 426 -1.56 0.15 8.38
N LEU A 427 -2.18 0.70 9.44
CA LEU A 427 -2.40 2.12 9.57
C LEU A 427 -1.28 2.64 10.48
N LEU A 428 -0.44 3.54 9.97
CA LEU A 428 0.60 4.20 10.73
C LEU A 428 0.36 5.70 10.67
N ASP A 429 -0.14 6.23 11.77
CA ASP A 429 -0.27 7.66 11.99
C ASP A 429 0.89 8.12 12.89
N LYS A 430 1.63 9.14 12.45
CA LYS A 430 2.76 9.73 13.21
C LYS A 430 2.48 11.17 13.64
N GLY A 431 1.28 11.68 13.39
CA GLY A 431 0.82 12.98 13.84
C GLY A 431 1.04 13.17 15.35
N ALA A 432 1.41 14.38 15.73
CA ALA A 432 1.46 14.77 17.14
C ALA A 432 0.12 15.38 17.61
N SER A 433 -0.77 15.69 16.67
CA SER A 433 -2.09 16.25 16.92
C SER A 433 -3.09 15.14 17.28
N PRO A 434 -4.28 15.48 17.79
CA PRO A 434 -5.30 14.48 18.10
C PRO A 434 -6.05 14.04 16.85
N ASP A 435 -6.18 12.72 16.68
CA ASP A 435 -6.91 12.09 15.58
C ASP A 435 -8.20 11.42 16.06
N THR A 436 -9.09 11.12 15.11
CA THR A 436 -10.32 10.38 15.37
C THR A 436 -10.40 9.10 14.53
N TYR A 437 -10.71 7.98 15.20
CA TYR A 437 -10.82 6.67 14.58
C TYR A 437 -12.22 6.09 14.84
N THR A 438 -13.00 5.88 13.79
CA THR A 438 -14.41 5.47 13.87
C THR A 438 -14.69 4.21 13.06
N ALA A 439 -14.91 3.10 13.77
CA ALA A 439 -15.59 1.94 13.19
C ALA A 439 -17.11 2.13 13.32
N ARG A 440 -17.79 2.38 12.20
CA ARG A 440 -19.20 2.78 12.17
C ARG A 440 -20.15 1.64 12.54
N ASP A 441 -20.91 1.86 13.61
CA ASP A 441 -21.97 0.96 14.04
C ASP A 441 -23.34 1.29 13.41
N THR A 442 -23.50 2.53 12.93
CA THR A 442 -24.71 3.00 12.24
C THR A 442 -24.36 3.64 10.91
N PRO A 443 -25.14 3.39 9.84
CA PRO A 443 -26.25 2.43 9.74
C PRO A 443 -25.82 0.97 9.93
N LEU A 444 -26.76 0.12 10.38
CA LEU A 444 -26.54 -1.32 10.55
C LEU A 444 -26.59 -2.00 9.18
N ASP A 445 -25.42 -2.29 8.60
CA ASP A 445 -25.27 -2.86 7.26
C ASP A 445 -24.68 -4.28 7.28
N ILE A 446 -23.89 -4.62 8.30
CA ILE A 446 -23.15 -5.89 8.43
C ILE A 446 -23.35 -6.44 9.86
N PRO A 447 -24.58 -6.81 10.26
CA PRO A 447 -24.87 -7.19 11.64
C PRO A 447 -23.99 -8.35 12.12
N SER A 448 -23.46 -8.24 13.34
CA SER A 448 -22.63 -9.28 13.96
C SER A 448 -23.44 -10.50 14.35
N ALA A 449 -22.89 -11.68 14.07
CA ALA A 449 -23.51 -12.94 14.47
C ALA A 449 -23.59 -13.11 16.00
N GLN A 450 -22.73 -12.41 16.76
CA GLN A 450 -22.71 -12.47 18.23
C GLN A 450 -23.62 -11.41 18.87
N THR A 451 -23.75 -10.25 18.23
CA THR A 451 -24.52 -9.08 18.68
C THR A 451 -25.19 -8.42 17.48
N PRO A 452 -26.37 -8.91 17.03
CA PRO A 452 -26.98 -8.50 15.78
C PRO A 452 -27.38 -7.02 15.70
N GLU A 453 -27.42 -6.33 16.83
CA GLU A 453 -27.69 -4.90 16.93
C GLU A 453 -26.49 -4.02 16.51
N HIS A 454 -25.31 -4.63 16.36
CA HIS A 454 -24.05 -3.96 16.03
C HIS A 454 -23.43 -4.48 14.73
N ASN A 455 -22.69 -3.63 14.01
CA ASN A 455 -21.93 -4.05 12.84
C ASN A 455 -20.71 -4.91 13.24
N THR A 456 -20.37 -5.88 12.39
CA THR A 456 -19.06 -6.55 12.42
C THR A 456 -18.03 -5.64 11.76
N SER A 457 -17.16 -4.99 12.54
CA SER A 457 -16.16 -4.08 11.99
C SER A 457 -14.91 -4.79 11.53
N MET A 458 -14.24 -5.59 12.35
CA MET A 458 -12.87 -6.07 12.03
C MET A 458 -11.93 -4.90 11.69
N ALA A 459 -12.07 -3.79 12.42
CA ALA A 459 -11.13 -2.65 12.40
C ALA A 459 -10.31 -2.62 13.69
N GLN A 460 -9.33 -1.72 13.81
CA GLN A 460 -8.70 -1.44 15.11
C GLN A 460 -9.79 -0.99 16.09
N GLY A 461 -10.05 -1.82 17.11
CA GLY A 461 -11.07 -1.61 18.14
C GLY A 461 -10.44 -1.15 19.43
#